data_AF-A0A091C1B3-F1
#
_entry.id   AF-A0A091C1B3-F1
#
_cell.length_a   1.000
_cell.length_b   1.000
_cell.length_c   1.000
_cell.angle_alpha   90.00
_cell.angle_beta   90.00
_cell.angle_gamma   90.00
#
_symmetry.space_group_name_H-M   'P 1'
#
loop_
_entity.id
_entity.type
_entity.pdbx_description
1 polymer ?
#
loop_
_entity_poly.entity_id
_entity_poly.type
_entity_poly.pdbx_seq_one_letter_code
_entity_poly.pdbx_strand_id
1 'polypeptide(L)'
;MNPRKQEILQLVNNHTQGLTAQQIATTLEVDRSNVSRYLNELAQNGNIEKSTNRPVIYRPILSEEKNLNSTNEVRFDHLVGADASLKVSIQQAKAAMLYPPKGLHTIIFGQTGTGKSMFAECMYQFAIQIKSIAKSAPFISFNCADYAQNPQLLFGHIFGVKKGAYTGADSDSTGLLAKADGGILFLDEIHRLPPEGQEMLFSFIDKGVYRPLGESSQT
;
A
#
# COMPACT_ATOMS: atom_id res chain seq x y z
N MET A 1 -2.88 27.26 -17.66
CA MET A 1 -1.82 27.80 -16.77
C MET A 1 -0.75 28.46 -17.64
N ASN A 2 -0.16 29.59 -17.23
CA ASN A 2 0.89 30.26 -18.04
C ASN A 2 2.10 29.33 -18.22
N PRO A 3 2.64 29.12 -19.44
CA PRO A 3 3.72 28.15 -19.69
C PRO A 3 4.97 28.42 -18.84
N ARG A 4 5.34 29.69 -18.61
CA ARG A 4 6.48 30.04 -17.75
C ARG A 4 6.26 29.69 -16.27
N LYS A 5 5.01 29.73 -15.81
CA LYS A 5 4.64 29.34 -14.44
C LYS A 5 4.74 27.82 -14.26
N GLN A 6 4.46 27.04 -15.30
CA GLN A 6 4.64 25.58 -15.28
C GLN A 6 6.12 25.19 -15.22
N GLU A 7 6.97 25.87 -15.99
CA GLU A 7 8.41 25.64 -16.01
C GLU A 7 9.07 25.94 -14.65
N ILE A 8 8.70 27.07 -14.02
CA ILE A 8 9.16 27.40 -12.65
C ILE A 8 8.70 26.33 -11.65
N LEU A 9 7.45 25.87 -11.76
CA LEU A 9 6.91 24.84 -10.87
C LEU A 9 7.66 23.50 -11.02
N GLN A 10 7.93 23.08 -12.26
CA GLN A 10 8.72 21.86 -12.53
C GLN A 10 10.13 21.97 -11.96
N LEU A 11 10.78 23.12 -12.13
CA LEU A 11 12.12 23.33 -11.62
C LEU A 11 12.17 23.31 -10.09
N VAL A 12 11.18 23.89 -9.40
CA VAL A 12 11.06 23.80 -7.94
C VAL A 12 10.81 22.36 -7.49
N ASN A 13 9.94 21.63 -8.18
CA ASN A 13 9.62 20.24 -7.84
C ASN A 13 10.82 19.28 -7.98
N ASN A 14 11.77 19.58 -8.86
CA ASN A 14 12.99 18.80 -9.03
C ASN A 14 14.07 19.09 -7.97
N HIS A 15 13.86 20.06 -7.07
CA HIS A 15 14.84 20.49 -6.07
C HIS A 15 14.28 20.46 -4.64
N THR A 16 14.39 19.30 -4.00
CA THR A 16 13.86 19.01 -2.65
C THR A 16 14.45 19.90 -1.54
N GLN A 17 15.72 20.34 -1.67
CA GLN A 17 16.33 21.27 -0.71
C GLN A 17 15.77 22.70 -0.81
N GLY A 18 15.05 22.99 -1.89
CA GLY A 18 14.46 24.28 -2.20
C GLY A 18 15.43 25.25 -2.87
N LEU A 19 14.85 26.23 -3.54
CA LEU A 19 15.60 27.25 -4.27
C LEU A 19 15.14 28.66 -3.90
N THR A 20 16.05 29.60 -3.95
CA THR A 20 15.73 31.03 -3.88
C THR A 20 15.25 31.54 -5.23
N ALA A 21 14.47 32.63 -5.22
CA ALA A 21 14.05 33.29 -6.46
C ALA A 21 15.23 33.72 -7.35
N GLN A 22 16.40 34.01 -6.75
CA GLN A 22 17.60 34.39 -7.50
C GLN A 22 18.22 33.20 -8.24
N GLN A 23 18.26 32.02 -7.61
CA GLN A 23 18.76 30.81 -8.25
C GLN A 23 17.89 30.43 -9.44
N ILE A 24 16.57 30.43 -9.26
CA ILE A 24 15.61 30.10 -10.34
C ILE A 24 15.71 31.11 -11.50
N ALA A 25 15.81 32.41 -11.19
CA ALA A 25 16.00 33.47 -12.17
C ALA A 25 17.27 33.29 -13.00
N THR A 26 18.35 32.86 -12.35
CA THR A 26 19.64 32.60 -13.02
C THR A 26 19.55 31.37 -13.91
N THR A 27 18.93 30.29 -13.44
CA THR A 27 18.81 29.04 -14.22
C THR A 27 17.92 29.18 -15.45
N LEU A 28 16.85 29.97 -15.37
CA LEU A 28 15.91 30.17 -16.48
C LEU A 28 16.23 31.41 -17.34
N GLU A 29 17.29 32.16 -17.00
CA GLU A 29 17.66 33.43 -17.64
C GLU A 29 16.48 34.45 -17.68
N VAL A 30 15.74 34.57 -16.58
CA VAL A 30 14.57 35.47 -16.47
C VAL A 30 14.77 36.48 -15.34
N ASP A 31 14.12 37.63 -15.46
CA ASP A 31 14.07 38.62 -14.39
C ASP A 31 13.55 38.06 -13.06
N ARG A 32 14.29 38.33 -11.98
CA ARG A 32 14.00 37.87 -10.62
C ARG A 32 12.63 38.33 -10.11
N SER A 33 12.18 39.54 -10.49
CA SER A 33 10.91 40.10 -10.03
C SER A 33 9.73 39.30 -10.59
N ASN A 34 9.83 38.85 -11.84
CA ASN A 34 8.83 37.98 -12.45
C ASN A 34 8.79 36.60 -11.78
N VAL A 35 9.96 36.02 -11.51
CA VAL A 35 10.08 34.74 -10.80
C VAL A 35 9.48 34.84 -9.39
N SER A 36 9.79 35.90 -8.64
CA SER A 36 9.23 36.10 -7.30
C SER A 36 7.71 36.24 -7.30
N ARG A 37 7.13 36.91 -8.32
CA ARG A 37 5.67 37.02 -8.46
C ARG A 37 5.04 35.65 -8.67
N TYR A 38 5.54 34.87 -9.62
CA TYR A 38 5.00 33.53 -9.90
C TYR A 38 5.15 32.56 -8.72
N LEU A 39 6.29 32.59 -8.02
CA LEU A 39 6.51 31.76 -6.83
C LEU A 39 5.59 32.13 -5.67
N ASN A 40 5.32 33.43 -5.46
CA ASN A 40 4.36 33.85 -4.43
C ASN A 40 2.93 33.41 -4.77
N GLU A 41 2.52 33.49 -6.05
CA GLU A 41 1.21 32.97 -6.49
C GLU A 41 1.13 31.44 -6.33
N LEU A 42 2.17 30.69 -6.70
CA LEU A 42 2.21 29.23 -6.53
C LEU A 42 2.16 28.83 -5.05
N ALA A 43 2.82 29.59 -4.17
CA ALA A 43 2.79 29.35 -2.74
C ALA A 43 1.40 29.67 -2.14
N GLN A 44 0.77 30.77 -2.56
CA GLN A 44 -0.60 31.11 -2.13
C GLN A 44 -1.63 30.08 -2.59
N ASN A 45 -1.43 29.50 -3.77
CA ASN A 45 -2.31 28.46 -4.32
C ASN A 45 -2.03 27.06 -3.76
N GLY A 46 -1.12 26.92 -2.80
CA GLY A 46 -0.79 25.62 -2.21
C GLY A 46 -0.17 24.64 -3.22
N ASN A 47 0.67 25.14 -4.14
CA ASN A 47 1.44 24.30 -5.06
C ASN A 47 2.89 24.08 -4.60
N ILE A 48 3.45 25.00 -3.81
CA ILE A 48 4.83 24.97 -3.29
C ILE A 48 4.86 25.59 -1.88
N GLU A 49 5.83 25.21 -1.06
CA GLU A 49 6.08 25.82 0.25
C GLU A 49 7.05 27.00 0.15
N LYS A 50 6.87 27.99 1.03
CA LYS A 50 7.71 29.19 1.12
C LYS A 50 8.25 29.34 2.53
N SER A 51 9.56 29.50 2.68
CA SER A 51 10.18 29.76 3.98
C SER A 51 9.88 31.17 4.49
N THR A 52 9.75 31.31 5.80
CA THR A 52 9.59 32.59 6.49
C THR A 52 10.93 33.26 6.80
N ASN A 53 12.02 32.49 6.85
CA ASN A 53 13.38 32.98 7.10
C ASN A 53 14.03 33.54 5.83
N ARG A 54 15.03 34.42 6.02
CA ARG A 54 15.90 34.94 4.95
C ARG A 54 17.18 34.09 4.85
N PRO A 55 17.64 33.75 3.64
CA PRO A 55 16.99 34.00 2.35
C PRO A 55 15.71 33.19 2.18
N VAL A 56 14.73 33.74 1.46
CA VAL A 56 13.44 33.06 1.20
C VAL A 56 13.68 31.92 0.21
N ILE A 57 13.33 30.71 0.62
CA ILE A 57 13.48 29.47 -0.12
C ILE A 57 12.09 28.93 -0.46
N TYR A 58 11.92 28.51 -1.71
CA TYR A 58 10.72 27.87 -2.22
C TYR A 58 10.98 26.39 -2.45
N ARG A 59 10.10 25.52 -1.95
CA ARG A 59 10.24 24.06 -1.98
C ARG A 59 8.99 23.41 -2.56
N PRO A 60 9.07 22.22 -3.16
CA PRO A 60 7.87 21.47 -3.47
C PRO A 60 7.06 21.27 -2.20
N ILE A 61 5.73 21.32 -2.32
CA ILE A 61 4.90 20.64 -1.33
C ILE A 61 5.19 19.17 -1.56
N LEU A 62 5.94 18.60 -0.64
CA LEU A 62 5.94 17.16 -0.48
C LEU A 62 4.52 16.86 -0.01
N SER A 63 3.62 16.57 -0.95
CA SER A 63 2.52 15.68 -0.61
C SER A 63 3.19 14.53 0.12
N GLU A 64 2.70 14.19 1.29
CA GLU A 64 3.06 12.95 1.96
C GLU A 64 2.63 11.77 1.06
N GLU A 65 3.25 11.61 -0.11
CA GLU A 65 3.80 10.32 -0.44
C GLU A 65 4.65 9.98 0.76
N LYS A 66 4.03 9.21 1.66
CA LYS A 66 4.64 8.52 2.77
C LYS A 66 5.89 7.82 2.26
N ASN A 67 6.96 8.58 2.12
CA ASN A 67 8.32 8.10 2.17
C ASN A 67 8.50 7.68 3.64
N LEU A 68 7.95 6.51 3.96
CA LEU A 68 8.25 5.68 5.11
C LEU A 68 9.69 5.13 4.95
N ASN A 69 10.63 5.98 4.52
CA ASN A 69 12.06 5.71 4.44
C ASN A 69 12.79 6.33 5.63
N SER A 70 12.10 6.40 6.77
CA SER A 70 12.71 6.20 8.07
C SER A 70 12.22 4.85 8.57
N THR A 71 13.15 3.92 8.79
CA THR A 71 12.98 2.63 9.46
C THR A 71 12.33 2.77 10.84
N ASN A 72 11.04 3.08 10.89
CA ASN A 72 10.11 2.47 11.82
C ASN A 72 9.60 1.23 11.13
N GLU A 73 10.47 0.24 10.97
CA GLU A 73 10.07 -1.10 10.54
C GLU A 73 8.93 -1.52 11.47
N VAL A 74 7.75 -1.78 10.89
CA VAL A 74 6.55 -2.18 11.63
C VAL A 74 6.85 -3.53 12.25
N ARG A 75 7.17 -3.53 13.54
CA ARG A 75 7.63 -4.69 14.31
C ARG A 75 6.77 -4.85 15.54
N PHE A 76 6.61 -6.11 15.95
CA PHE A 76 5.90 -6.44 17.17
C PHE A 76 6.42 -5.70 18.40
N ASP A 77 7.74 -5.52 18.50
CA ASP A 77 8.38 -4.93 19.68
C ASP A 77 8.11 -3.41 19.78
N HIS A 78 7.62 -2.78 18.70
CA HIS A 78 7.20 -1.37 18.69
C HIS A 78 5.70 -1.18 18.97
N LEU A 79 4.92 -2.26 19.12
CA LEU A 79 3.51 -2.15 19.44
C LEU A 79 3.32 -1.74 20.91
N VAL A 80 2.46 -0.76 21.15
CA VAL A 80 2.05 -0.41 22.51
C VAL A 80 1.38 -1.63 23.15
N GLY A 81 1.94 -2.09 24.28
CA GLY A 81 1.47 -3.30 24.97
C GLY A 81 2.13 -4.60 24.49
N ALA A 82 3.21 -4.54 23.70
CA ALA A 82 3.94 -5.71 23.23
C ALA A 82 4.36 -6.67 24.35
N ASP A 83 4.85 -6.12 25.47
CA ASP A 83 5.24 -6.89 26.66
C ASP A 83 4.10 -7.06 27.68
N ALA A 84 2.91 -6.56 27.36
CA ALA A 84 1.73 -6.56 28.24
C ALA A 84 0.51 -7.20 27.53
N SER A 85 -0.53 -6.43 27.23
CA SER A 85 -1.81 -6.93 26.72
C SER A 85 -1.70 -7.66 25.38
N LEU A 86 -0.74 -7.30 24.51
CA LEU A 86 -0.54 -7.95 23.22
C LEU A 86 0.44 -9.13 23.27
N LYS A 87 1.12 -9.37 24.40
CA LYS A 87 2.19 -10.38 24.50
C LYS A 87 1.76 -11.76 24.02
N VAL A 88 0.58 -12.22 24.45
CA VAL A 88 0.05 -13.54 24.07
C VAL A 88 -0.28 -13.59 22.58
N SER A 89 -0.97 -12.59 22.05
CA SER A 89 -1.31 -12.52 20.62
C SER A 89 -0.05 -12.46 19.75
N ILE A 90 0.97 -11.71 20.16
CA ILE A 90 2.27 -11.63 19.48
C ILE A 90 2.96 -13.00 19.48
N GLN A 91 2.96 -13.70 20.61
CA GLN A 91 3.54 -15.05 20.69
C GLN A 91 2.81 -16.04 19.76
N GLN A 92 1.48 -16.00 19.73
CA GLN A 92 0.67 -16.83 18.82
C GLN A 92 0.97 -16.51 17.35
N ALA A 93 1.04 -15.23 17.00
CA ALA A 93 1.39 -14.79 15.66
C ALA A 93 2.80 -15.23 15.23
N LYS A 94 3.80 -15.06 16.11
CA LYS A 94 5.17 -15.53 15.86
C LYS A 94 5.20 -17.06 15.67
N ALA A 95 4.47 -17.82 16.50
CA ALA A 95 4.36 -19.26 16.36
C ALA A 95 3.69 -19.68 15.04
N ALA A 96 2.61 -18.99 14.63
CA ALA A 96 1.94 -19.25 13.36
C ALA A 96 2.86 -19.03 12.15
N MET A 97 3.71 -18.00 12.18
CA MET A 97 4.69 -17.73 11.11
C MET A 97 5.87 -18.71 11.09
N LEU A 98 6.22 -19.31 12.23
CA LEU A 98 7.31 -20.29 12.35
C LEU A 98 6.87 -21.72 11.95
N TYR A 99 5.57 -21.98 11.90
CA TYR A 99 5.06 -23.34 11.69
C TYR A 99 5.44 -23.88 10.31
N PRO A 100 6.09 -25.05 10.20
CA PRO A 100 6.48 -25.60 8.89
C PRO A 100 5.29 -26.09 8.05
N PRO A 101 5.41 -26.12 6.70
CA PRO A 101 6.54 -25.61 5.91
C PRO A 101 6.41 -24.13 5.54
N LYS A 102 5.21 -23.53 5.59
CA LYS A 102 4.90 -22.20 5.05
C LYS A 102 4.09 -21.31 6.01
N GLY A 103 4.17 -21.57 7.31
CA GLY A 103 3.33 -20.93 8.32
C GLY A 103 1.90 -21.51 8.35
N LEU A 104 1.09 -21.01 9.27
CA LEU A 104 -0.33 -21.34 9.41
C LEU A 104 -1.21 -20.19 8.90
N HIS A 105 -2.31 -20.55 8.23
CA HIS A 105 -3.41 -19.62 8.00
C HIS A 105 -3.93 -19.11 9.34
N THR A 106 -4.01 -17.79 9.49
CA THR A 106 -4.30 -17.14 10.77
C THR A 106 -5.49 -16.20 10.62
N ILE A 107 -6.43 -16.28 11.57
CA ILE A 107 -7.53 -15.31 11.70
C ILE A 107 -7.19 -14.35 12.85
N ILE A 108 -7.25 -13.05 12.57
CA ILE A 108 -7.03 -11.98 13.56
C ILE A 108 -8.40 -11.40 13.93
N PHE A 109 -8.81 -11.58 15.18
CA PHE A 109 -10.05 -11.00 15.71
C PHE A 109 -9.77 -9.70 16.47
N GLY A 110 -10.67 -8.74 16.33
CA GLY A 110 -10.60 -7.46 17.02
C GLY A 110 -11.61 -6.47 16.46
N GLN A 111 -12.07 -5.54 17.29
CA GLN A 111 -12.99 -4.48 16.87
C GLN A 111 -12.35 -3.61 15.77
N THR A 112 -13.17 -2.88 15.03
CA THR A 112 -12.70 -1.90 14.03
C THR A 112 -11.78 -0.88 14.71
N GLY A 113 -10.66 -0.55 14.05
CA GLY A 113 -9.69 0.43 14.59
C GLY A 113 -8.69 -0.11 15.63
N THR A 114 -8.74 -1.40 15.99
CA THR A 114 -7.80 -2.00 16.97
C THR A 114 -6.40 -2.32 16.41
N GLY A 115 -6.12 -1.97 15.15
CA GLY A 115 -4.80 -2.17 14.53
C GLY A 115 -4.56 -3.55 13.91
N LYS A 116 -5.62 -4.29 13.53
CA LYS A 116 -5.51 -5.62 12.89
C LYS A 116 -4.59 -5.63 11.66
N SER A 117 -4.73 -4.65 10.77
CA SER A 117 -3.93 -4.55 9.54
C SER A 117 -2.46 -4.27 9.85
N MET A 118 -2.18 -3.39 10.83
CA MET A 118 -0.81 -3.17 11.35
C MET A 118 -0.23 -4.44 12.00
N PHE A 119 -1.06 -5.21 12.69
CA PHE A 119 -0.65 -6.48 13.30
C PHE A 119 -0.29 -7.52 12.23
N ALA A 120 -1.05 -7.59 11.12
CA ALA A 120 -0.72 -8.43 9.97
C ALA A 120 0.59 -7.99 9.28
N GLU A 121 0.84 -6.67 9.16
CA GLU A 121 2.12 -6.15 8.67
C GLU A 121 3.28 -6.57 9.60
N CYS A 122 3.10 -6.51 10.92
CA CYS A 122 4.09 -7.03 11.87
C CYS A 122 4.38 -8.52 11.66
N MET A 123 3.35 -9.33 11.38
CA MET A 123 3.52 -10.76 11.07
C MET A 123 4.39 -10.97 9.83
N TYR A 124 4.13 -10.20 8.77
CA TYR A 124 4.90 -10.25 7.53
C TYR A 124 6.36 -9.82 7.72
N GLN A 125 6.60 -8.71 8.42
CA GLN A 125 7.97 -8.27 8.73
C GLN A 125 8.72 -9.29 9.59
N PHE A 126 8.02 -9.91 10.56
CA PHE A 126 8.59 -10.99 11.35
C PHE A 126 8.97 -12.20 10.47
N ALA A 127 8.11 -12.60 9.53
CA ALA A 127 8.37 -13.70 8.59
C ALA A 127 9.63 -13.44 7.73
N ILE A 128 9.81 -12.21 7.24
CA ILE A 128 11.05 -11.80 6.55
C ILE A 128 12.25 -11.90 7.49
N GLN A 129 12.13 -11.37 8.71
CA GLN A 129 13.22 -11.33 9.69
C GLN A 129 13.75 -12.75 10.03
N ILE A 130 12.85 -13.72 10.19
CA ILE A 130 13.21 -15.12 10.47
C ILE A 130 13.57 -15.92 9.21
N LYS A 131 13.54 -15.28 8.02
CA LYS A 131 13.81 -15.89 6.72
C LYS A 131 12.87 -17.06 6.38
N SER A 132 11.63 -17.04 6.88
CA SER A 132 10.61 -18.01 6.47
C SER A 132 10.04 -17.69 5.08
N ILE A 133 10.10 -16.42 4.68
CA ILE A 133 9.81 -15.94 3.31
C ILE A 133 10.95 -15.06 2.80
N ALA A 134 11.04 -14.89 1.49
CA ALA A 134 12.03 -14.02 0.87
C ALA A 134 11.77 -12.54 1.23
N LYS A 135 12.83 -11.72 1.29
CA LYS A 135 12.67 -10.26 1.48
C LYS A 135 11.87 -9.59 0.34
N SER A 136 11.88 -10.19 -0.85
CA SER A 136 11.10 -9.76 -2.01
C SER A 136 9.72 -10.41 -2.10
N ALA A 137 9.34 -11.25 -1.13
CA ALA A 137 8.03 -11.88 -1.12
C ALA A 137 6.94 -10.80 -1.04
N PRO A 138 5.80 -10.97 -1.71
CA PRO A 138 4.73 -9.98 -1.68
C PRO A 138 3.99 -9.98 -0.34
N PHE A 139 3.66 -8.80 0.18
CA PHE A 139 2.59 -8.61 1.16
C PHE A 139 1.43 -7.89 0.47
N ILE A 140 0.33 -8.60 0.27
CA ILE A 140 -0.86 -8.07 -0.38
C ILE A 140 -1.95 -7.93 0.66
N SER A 141 -2.39 -6.70 0.91
CA SER A 141 -3.55 -6.41 1.74
C SER A 141 -4.73 -6.08 0.85
N PHE A 142 -5.89 -6.69 1.12
CA PHE A 142 -7.12 -6.43 0.38
C PHE A 142 -8.31 -6.39 1.34
N ASN A 143 -9.09 -5.31 1.29
CA ASN A 143 -10.27 -5.15 2.12
C ASN A 143 -11.51 -5.68 1.39
N CYS A 144 -12.09 -6.77 1.89
CA CYS A 144 -13.28 -7.36 1.29
C CYS A 144 -14.50 -6.43 1.31
N ALA A 145 -14.54 -5.44 2.20
CA ALA A 145 -15.63 -4.48 2.29
C ALA A 145 -15.73 -3.57 1.05
N ASP A 146 -14.62 -3.29 0.37
CA ASP A 146 -14.58 -2.36 -0.78
C ASP A 146 -15.43 -2.83 -1.95
N TYR A 147 -15.55 -4.15 -2.12
CA TYR A 147 -16.29 -4.80 -3.22
C TYR A 147 -17.42 -5.70 -2.72
N ALA A 148 -17.79 -5.64 -1.43
CA ALA A 148 -18.79 -6.51 -0.83
C ALA A 148 -20.18 -6.44 -1.50
N GLN A 149 -20.51 -5.31 -2.12
CA GLN A 149 -21.76 -5.12 -2.86
C GLN A 149 -21.74 -5.73 -4.28
N ASN A 150 -20.57 -6.14 -4.77
CA ASN A 150 -20.41 -6.76 -6.09
C ASN A 150 -19.57 -8.04 -5.97
N PRO A 151 -20.21 -9.19 -5.65
CA PRO A 151 -19.52 -10.46 -5.44
C PRO A 151 -18.63 -10.88 -6.61
N GLN A 152 -19.03 -10.61 -7.86
CA GLN A 152 -18.25 -10.98 -9.04
C GLN A 152 -16.92 -10.23 -9.09
N LEU A 153 -16.91 -8.93 -8.78
CA LEU A 153 -15.67 -8.15 -8.69
C LEU A 153 -14.82 -8.60 -7.50
N LEU A 154 -15.44 -8.82 -6.33
CA LEU A 154 -14.75 -9.30 -5.14
C LEU A 154 -14.02 -10.63 -5.40
N PHE A 155 -14.73 -11.60 -5.97
CA PHE A 155 -14.15 -12.89 -6.36
C PHE A 155 -13.09 -12.72 -7.44
N GLY A 156 -13.35 -11.88 -8.45
CA GLY A 156 -12.42 -11.61 -9.53
C GLY A 156 -11.11 -10.99 -9.05
N HIS A 157 -11.15 -10.16 -8.02
CA HIS A 157 -9.95 -9.65 -7.36
C HIS A 157 -9.19 -10.77 -6.65
N ILE A 158 -9.85 -11.58 -5.81
CA ILE A 158 -9.17 -12.59 -4.99
C ILE A 158 -8.64 -13.76 -5.85
N PHE A 159 -9.51 -14.34 -6.69
CA PHE A 159 -9.26 -15.57 -7.44
C PHE A 159 -8.89 -15.33 -8.91
N GLY A 160 -9.10 -14.13 -9.43
CA GLY A 160 -8.88 -13.84 -10.85
C GLY A 160 -10.11 -14.15 -11.71
N VAL A 161 -10.03 -13.71 -12.96
CA VAL A 161 -11.13 -13.76 -13.93
C VAL A 161 -10.59 -14.25 -15.26
N LYS A 162 -11.27 -15.21 -15.89
CA LYS A 162 -11.04 -15.54 -17.29
C LYS A 162 -11.94 -14.68 -18.18
N LYS A 163 -11.44 -14.35 -19.37
CA LYS A 163 -12.22 -13.65 -20.40
C LYS A 163 -13.55 -14.36 -20.62
N GLY A 164 -14.64 -13.61 -20.58
CA GLY A 164 -16.00 -14.13 -20.75
C GLY A 164 -16.63 -14.76 -19.51
N ALA A 165 -16.00 -14.67 -18.33
CA ALA A 165 -16.58 -15.16 -17.08
C ALA A 165 -17.89 -14.46 -16.68
N TYR A 166 -18.04 -13.18 -17.02
CA TYR A 166 -19.25 -12.38 -16.83
C TYR A 166 -19.31 -11.25 -17.88
N THR A 167 -20.45 -10.58 -17.97
CA THR A 167 -20.65 -9.46 -18.92
C THR A 167 -19.68 -8.31 -18.63
N GLY A 168 -18.76 -8.04 -19.56
CA GLY A 168 -17.69 -7.04 -19.41
C GLY A 168 -16.34 -7.60 -18.95
N ALA A 169 -16.21 -8.92 -18.79
CA ALA A 169 -14.91 -9.58 -18.61
C ALA A 169 -14.16 -9.68 -19.95
N ASP A 170 -13.66 -8.54 -20.44
CA ASP A 170 -13.06 -8.43 -21.78
C ASP A 170 -11.66 -9.03 -21.89
N SER A 171 -11.01 -9.29 -20.75
CA SER A 171 -9.66 -9.85 -20.66
C SER A 171 -9.48 -10.75 -19.45
N ASP A 172 -8.47 -11.62 -19.51
CA ASP A 172 -8.01 -12.39 -18.35
C ASP A 172 -7.39 -11.46 -17.30
N SER A 173 -7.65 -11.72 -16.03
CA SER A 173 -7.08 -11.00 -14.89
C SER A 173 -6.56 -11.97 -13.84
N THR A 174 -5.29 -11.81 -13.46
CA THR A 174 -4.66 -12.60 -12.41
C THR A 174 -5.16 -12.16 -11.02
N GLY A 175 -5.65 -13.13 -10.25
CA GLY A 175 -6.13 -12.92 -8.88
C GLY A 175 -5.02 -12.58 -7.88
N LEU A 176 -5.42 -12.03 -6.73
CA LEU A 176 -4.54 -11.68 -5.63
C LEU A 176 -3.87 -12.92 -5.00
N LEU A 177 -4.53 -14.09 -5.02
CA LEU A 177 -3.91 -15.35 -4.57
C LEU A 177 -2.63 -15.66 -5.36
N ALA A 178 -2.68 -15.67 -6.70
CA ALA A 178 -1.49 -15.85 -7.52
C ALA A 178 -0.47 -14.73 -7.35
N LYS A 179 -0.92 -13.47 -7.23
CA LYS A 179 0.00 -12.34 -7.03
C LYS A 179 0.72 -12.40 -5.67
N ALA A 180 0.12 -13.06 -4.68
CA ALA A 180 0.69 -13.26 -3.35
C ALA A 180 1.54 -14.54 -3.23
N ASP A 181 1.77 -15.27 -4.32
CA ASP A 181 2.55 -16.50 -4.28
C ASP A 181 3.96 -16.26 -3.70
N GLY A 182 4.39 -17.17 -2.84
CA GLY A 182 5.61 -17.05 -2.05
C GLY A 182 5.61 -15.99 -0.94
N GLY A 183 4.49 -15.28 -0.72
CA GLY A 183 4.32 -14.24 0.29
C GLY A 183 3.09 -14.42 1.17
N ILE A 184 2.47 -13.30 1.56
CA ILE A 184 1.31 -13.26 2.45
C ILE A 184 0.19 -12.44 1.81
N LEU A 185 -1.01 -13.05 1.70
CA LEU A 185 -2.25 -12.37 1.39
C LEU A 185 -3.03 -12.12 2.70
N PHE A 186 -3.23 -10.85 3.04
CA PHE A 186 -4.08 -10.42 4.14
C PHE A 186 -5.44 -9.96 3.59
N LEU A 187 -6.51 -10.63 4.02
CA LEU A 187 -7.89 -10.30 3.67
C LEU A 187 -8.56 -9.62 4.87
N ASP A 188 -8.69 -8.29 4.81
CA ASP A 188 -9.36 -7.52 5.85
C ASP A 188 -10.88 -7.63 5.69
N GLU A 189 -11.60 -7.53 6.81
CA GLU A 189 -13.06 -7.65 6.85
C GLU A 189 -13.58 -8.92 6.12
N ILE A 190 -12.86 -10.05 6.26
CA ILE A 190 -13.13 -11.32 5.55
C ILE A 190 -14.56 -11.84 5.70
N HIS A 191 -15.25 -11.49 6.79
CA HIS A 191 -16.67 -11.82 7.00
C HIS A 191 -17.61 -11.19 5.95
N ARG A 192 -17.13 -10.22 5.17
CA ARG A 192 -17.85 -9.62 4.02
C ARG A 192 -17.77 -10.49 2.77
N LEU A 193 -16.95 -11.54 2.76
CA LEU A 193 -16.89 -12.51 1.67
C LEU A 193 -18.14 -13.41 1.70
N PRO A 194 -18.92 -13.48 0.60
CA PRO A 194 -20.09 -14.36 0.51
C PRO A 194 -19.75 -15.85 0.66
N PRO A 195 -20.73 -16.72 0.99
CA PRO A 195 -20.52 -18.16 1.20
C PRO A 195 -19.76 -18.85 0.07
N GLU A 196 -20.05 -18.52 -1.18
CA GLU A 196 -19.39 -19.11 -2.36
C GLU A 196 -17.90 -18.75 -2.40
N GLY A 197 -17.55 -17.52 -2.01
CA GLY A 197 -16.16 -17.10 -1.87
C GLY A 197 -15.45 -17.82 -0.72
N GLN A 198 -16.16 -18.09 0.38
CA GLN A 198 -15.64 -18.85 1.51
C GLN A 198 -15.35 -20.30 1.12
N GLU A 199 -16.21 -20.94 0.32
CA GLU A 199 -15.98 -22.30 -0.19
C GLU A 199 -14.75 -22.37 -1.12
N MET A 200 -14.56 -21.36 -1.98
CA MET A 200 -13.38 -21.26 -2.84
C MET A 200 -12.11 -21.07 -2.01
N LEU A 201 -12.14 -20.20 -1.00
CA LEU A 201 -11.01 -19.99 -0.10
C LEU A 201 -10.70 -21.24 0.72
N PHE A 202 -11.72 -21.96 1.20
CA PHE A 202 -11.57 -23.24 1.89
C PHE A 202 -10.88 -24.27 0.98
N SER A 203 -11.34 -24.40 -0.27
CA SER A 203 -10.74 -25.32 -1.24
C SER A 203 -9.25 -25.01 -1.49
N PHE A 204 -8.91 -23.72 -1.54
CA PHE A 204 -7.52 -23.27 -1.66
C PHE A 204 -6.69 -23.63 -0.41
N ILE A 205 -7.22 -23.38 0.79
CA ILE A 205 -6.53 -23.69 2.05
C ILE A 205 -6.31 -25.20 2.20
N ASP A 206 -7.30 -26.01 1.85
CA ASP A 206 -7.25 -27.47 1.98
C ASP A 206 -6.32 -28.13 0.95
N LYS A 207 -6.40 -27.70 -0.32
CA LYS A 207 -5.75 -28.41 -1.44
C LYS A 207 -4.62 -27.64 -2.10
N GLY A 208 -4.45 -26.36 -1.78
CA GLY A 208 -3.48 -25.47 -2.43
C GLY A 208 -3.84 -25.08 -3.87
N VAL A 209 -5.06 -25.37 -4.33
CA VAL A 209 -5.52 -25.08 -5.70
C VAL A 209 -6.81 -24.26 -5.68
N TYR A 210 -6.98 -23.40 -6.67
CA TYR A 210 -8.19 -22.59 -6.84
C TYR A 210 -8.54 -22.44 -8.32
N ARG A 211 -9.77 -22.00 -8.60
CA ARG A 211 -10.22 -21.74 -9.97
C ARG A 211 -10.55 -20.26 -10.14
N PRO A 212 -9.98 -19.58 -11.14
CA PRO A 212 -10.47 -18.28 -11.56
C PRO A 212 -11.94 -18.33 -11.96
N LEU A 213 -12.63 -17.20 -11.86
CA LEU A 213 -14.01 -17.11 -12.33
C LEU A 213 -14.09 -17.39 -13.83
N GLY A 214 -15.09 -18.16 -14.23
CA GLY A 214 -15.33 -18.53 -15.64
C GLY A 214 -14.44 -19.66 -16.17
N GLU A 215 -13.55 -20.23 -15.33
CA GLU A 215 -12.71 -21.36 -15.73
C GLU A 215 -13.34 -22.69 -15.32
N SER A 216 -13.52 -23.58 -16.30
CA SER A 216 -14.07 -24.93 -16.08
C SER A 216 -13.02 -25.98 -15.69
N SER A 217 -11.72 -25.64 -15.75
CA SER A 217 -10.58 -26.54 -15.44
C SER A 217 -9.83 -26.07 -14.19
N GLN A 218 -9.18 -26.99 -13.45
CA GLN A 218 -8.36 -26.66 -12.27
C GLN A 218 -6.96 -26.19 -12.68
N THR A 219 -6.41 -25.22 -11.94
CA THR A 219 -5.02 -24.75 -12.06
C THR A 219 -4.29 -24.95 -10.75
#